data_AF-A0A960I7T6-F1
#
_entry.id   AF-A0A960I7T6-F1
#
_cell.length_a   1.000
_cell.length_b   1.000
_cell.length_c   1.000
_cell.angle_alpha   90.00
_cell.angle_beta   90.00
_cell.angle_gamma   90.00
#
_symmetry.space_group_name_H-M   'P 1'
#
loop_
_entity.id
_entity.type
_entity.pdbx_description
1 polymer ?
#
loop_
_entity_poly.entity_id
_entity_poly.type
_entity_poly.pdbx_seq_one_letter_code
_entity_poly.pdbx_strand_id
1 'polypeptide(L)'
;SWHDTPVGPANLVDERTLAVGIGCYSQWRASAEEYDDRVVLDVEVFGLSEGDCGGSGTVTLEAPLGTRFVIDAETGEPLSVGR
;
A
#
# COMPACT_ATOMS: atom_id res chain seq x y z
N SER A 1 14.62 5.39 11.77
CA SER A 1 14.02 4.05 11.71
C SER A 1 13.62 3.80 10.26
N TRP A 2 13.62 2.57 9.77
CA TRP A 2 13.23 2.25 8.38
C TRP A 2 11.72 2.38 8.11
N HIS A 3 10.98 3.00 9.04
CA HIS A 3 9.54 3.24 8.96
C HIS A 3 9.18 4.31 7.92
N ASP A 4 10.15 5.09 7.44
CA ASP A 4 9.90 6.21 6.52
C ASP A 4 9.96 5.78 5.04
N THR A 5 9.76 4.50 4.72
CA THR A 5 9.75 4.07 3.32
C THR A 5 8.43 4.54 2.69
N PRO A 6 8.45 5.52 1.77
CA PRO A 6 7.22 6.05 1.23
C PRO A 6 6.46 4.96 0.48
N VAL A 7 5.16 4.87 0.75
CA VAL A 7 4.25 4.07 -0.06
C VAL A 7 4.13 4.72 -1.43
N GLY A 8 4.50 3.97 -2.46
CA GLY A 8 4.36 4.42 -3.85
C GLY A 8 2.89 4.45 -4.29
N PRO A 9 2.61 4.86 -5.53
CA PRO A 9 1.26 4.81 -6.08
C PRO A 9 0.69 3.37 -6.01
N ALA A 10 -0.60 3.28 -5.71
CA ALA A 10 -1.33 2.02 -5.79
C ALA A 10 -1.87 1.84 -7.22
N ASN A 11 -1.89 0.61 -7.71
CA ASN A 11 -2.48 0.28 -9.01
C ASN A 11 -3.56 -0.78 -8.83
N LEU A 12 -4.70 -0.58 -9.46
CA LEU A 12 -5.78 -1.55 -9.42
C LEU A 12 -5.48 -2.68 -10.42
N VAL A 13 -5.21 -3.88 -9.91
CA VAL A 13 -4.95 -5.07 -10.74
C VAL A 13 -6.25 -5.68 -11.25
N ASP A 14 -7.25 -5.73 -10.37
CA ASP A 14 -8.64 -6.09 -10.67
C ASP A 14 -9.58 -5.35 -9.71
N GLU A 15 -10.89 -5.62 -9.77
CA GLU A 15 -11.86 -4.91 -8.95
C GLU A 15 -11.61 -4.95 -7.43
N ARG A 16 -10.84 -5.90 -6.91
CA ARG A 16 -10.57 -6.12 -5.47
C ARG A 16 -9.10 -6.20 -5.10
N THR A 17 -8.17 -6.22 -6.06
CA THR A 17 -6.74 -6.36 -5.76
C THR A 17 -5.97 -5.09 -6.13
N LEU A 18 -5.28 -4.52 -5.15
CA LEU A 18 -4.37 -3.38 -5.30
C LEU A 18 -2.92 -3.86 -5.28
N ALA A 19 -2.13 -3.49 -6.28
CA ALA A 19 -0.68 -3.57 -6.24
C ALA A 19 -0.10 -2.28 -5.67
N VAL A 20 0.71 -2.38 -4.63
CA VAL A 20 1.31 -1.26 -3.90
C VAL A 20 2.82 -1.31 -4.08
N GLY A 21 3.41 -0.18 -4.47
CA GLY A 21 4.86 -0.04 -4.64
C GLY A 21 5.56 0.39 -3.34
N ILE A 22 6.78 -0.08 -3.11
CA ILE A 22 7.59 0.23 -1.93
C ILE A 22 9.01 0.59 -2.35
N GLY A 23 9.52 1.68 -1.77
CA GLY A 23 10.83 2.28 -2.05
C GLY A 23 12.00 1.33 -1.83
N CYS A 24 12.39 1.06 -0.58
CA CYS A 24 13.48 0.14 -0.23
C CYS A 24 13.08 -0.69 0.99
N TYR A 25 13.42 -1.98 1.01
CA TYR A 25 13.00 -2.89 2.08
C TYR A 25 13.94 -4.09 2.19
N SER A 26 14.04 -4.71 3.35
CA SER A 26 14.60 -6.08 3.47
C SER A 26 13.49 -7.12 3.42
N GLN A 27 12.47 -6.93 4.25
CA GLN A 27 11.21 -7.67 4.21
C GLN A 27 10.09 -6.67 4.49
N TRP A 28 8.89 -6.98 4.00
CA TRP A 28 7.76 -6.10 4.20
C TRP A 28 6.44 -6.86 4.12
N ARG A 29 5.38 -6.21 4.59
CA ARG A 29 4.00 -6.66 4.48
C ARG A 29 3.10 -5.45 4.25
N ALA A 30 2.08 -5.61 3.40
CA ALA A 30 0.98 -4.65 3.33
C ALA A 30 -0.32 -5.26 3.81
N SER A 31 -1.17 -4.38 4.33
CA SER A 31 -2.56 -4.65 4.69
C SER A 31 -3.43 -3.47 4.30
N ALA A 32 -4.74 -3.73 4.22
CA ALA A 32 -5.76 -2.71 4.06
C ALA A 32 -6.71 -2.77 5.25
N GLU A 33 -7.06 -1.60 5.78
CA GLU A 33 -8.21 -1.42 6.64
C GLU A 33 -9.31 -0.69 5.84
N GLU A 34 -10.50 -1.28 5.78
CA GLU A 34 -11.58 -0.78 4.94
C GLU A 34 -12.66 -0.07 5.75
N TYR A 35 -13.04 1.11 5.26
CA TYR A 35 -14.14 1.92 5.74
C TYR A 35 -15.14 2.15 4.60
N ASP A 36 -16.30 2.73 4.93
CA ASP A 36 -17.37 2.96 3.95
C ASP A 36 -16.91 3.75 2.71
N ASP A 37 -16.17 4.85 2.92
CA ASP A 37 -15.76 5.79 1.87
C ASP A 37 -14.26 5.75 1.52
N ARG A 38 -13.46 4.98 2.25
CA ARG A 38 -12.01 4.91 2.09
C ARG A 38 -11.41 3.55 2.44
N VAL A 39 -10.25 3.29 1.85
CA VAL A 39 -9.38 2.16 2.14
C VAL A 39 -8.06 2.73 2.66
N VAL A 40 -7.64 2.35 3.85
CA VAL A 40 -6.37 2.79 4.45
C VAL A 40 -5.35 1.68 4.24
N LEU A 41 -4.26 1.98 3.53
CA LEU A 41 -3.17 1.04 3.28
C LEU A 41 -2.07 1.23 4.29
N ASP A 42 -1.73 0.14 4.99
CA ASP A 42 -0.62 0.07 5.92
C ASP A 42 0.49 -0.78 5.30
N VAL A 43 1.72 -0.28 5.35
CA VAL A 43 2.92 -0.97 4.89
C VAL A 43 3.92 -1.06 6.04
N GLU A 44 4.15 -2.27 6.52
CA GLU A 44 5.14 -2.53 7.54
C GLU A 44 6.42 -3.07 6.89
N VAL A 45 7.54 -2.35 7.07
CA VAL A 45 8.88 -2.79 6.65
C VAL A 45 9.65 -3.29 7.87
N PHE A 46 10.20 -4.50 7.79
CA PHE A 46 10.95 -5.13 8.89
C PHE A 46 12.20 -5.85 8.39
N GLY A 47 13.23 -5.91 9.24
CA GLY A 47 14.50 -6.58 8.96
C GLY A 47 15.72 -5.86 9.52
N LEU A 48 16.90 -6.49 9.38
CA LEU A 48 18.16 -6.03 10.00
C LEU A 48 18.98 -5.07 9.12
N SER A 49 18.66 -4.94 7.83
CA SER A 49 19.34 -4.06 6.87
C SER A 49 18.37 -3.56 5.79
N GLU A 50 18.74 -2.51 5.06
CA GLU A 50 18.09 -2.16 3.79
C GLU A 50 18.35 -3.29 2.78
N GLY A 51 17.34 -3.71 2.03
CA GLY A 51 17.44 -4.70 0.97
C GLY A 51 17.15 -4.07 -0.40
N ASP A 52 16.45 -4.80 -1.27
CA ASP A 52 16.17 -4.35 -2.64
C ASP A 52 15.35 -3.05 -2.65
N CYS A 53 15.74 -2.13 -3.54
CA CYS A 53 14.98 -0.92 -3.82
C CYS A 53 14.09 -1.14 -5.05
N GLY A 54 12.81 -0.82 -4.93
CA GLY A 54 11.78 -0.97 -5.95
C GLY A 54 11.10 -2.33 -5.86
N GLY A 55 10.18 -2.46 -4.89
CA GLY A 55 9.33 -3.65 -4.76
C GLY A 55 7.86 -3.32 -4.97
N SER A 56 7.08 -4.36 -5.19
CA SER A 56 5.63 -4.25 -5.20
C SER A 56 5.01 -5.51 -4.63
N GLY A 57 3.82 -5.38 -4.07
CA GLY A 57 3.03 -6.54 -3.70
C GLY A 57 1.56 -6.18 -3.61
N THR A 58 0.74 -7.20 -3.36
CA THR A 58 -0.70 -7.10 -3.54
C THR A 58 -1.44 -7.14 -2.23
N VAL A 59 -2.47 -6.30 -2.12
CA VAL A 59 -3.47 -6.35 -1.06
C VAL A 59 -4.82 -6.67 -1.68
N THR A 60 -5.54 -7.62 -1.08
CA THR A 60 -6.90 -7.99 -1.51
C THR A 60 -7.91 -7.34 -0.57
N LEU A 61 -8.88 -6.65 -1.16
CA LEU A 61 -9.99 -6.00 -0.49
C LEU A 61 -11.16 -6.97 -0.26
N GLU A 62 -11.90 -6.77 0.81
CA GLU A 62 -13.16 -7.45 1.14
C GLU A 62 -14.24 -7.14 0.10
N ALA A 63 -14.31 -5.88 -0.35
CA ALA A 63 -15.25 -5.40 -1.35
C ALA A 63 -14.54 -4.70 -2.52
N PRO A 64 -15.16 -4.62 -3.72
CA PRO A 64 -14.57 -3.90 -4.85
C PRO A 64 -14.26 -2.43 -4.54
N LEU A 65 -13.15 -1.88 -5.04
CA LEU A 65 -12.71 -0.51 -4.68
C LEU A 65 -13.80 0.55 -4.94
N GLY A 66 -14.45 0.48 -6.11
CA GLY A 66 -15.55 1.38 -6.47
C GLY A 66 -15.12 2.84 -6.56
N THR A 67 -15.77 3.72 -5.81
CA THR A 67 -15.50 5.17 -5.75
C THR A 67 -14.73 5.58 -4.49
N ARG A 68 -14.25 4.62 -3.71
CA ARG A 68 -13.57 4.87 -2.43
C ARG A 68 -12.18 5.45 -2.66
N PHE A 69 -11.71 6.26 -1.72
CA PHE A 69 -10.35 6.79 -1.73
C PHE A 69 -9.37 5.80 -1.13
N VAL A 70 -8.16 5.74 -1.66
CA VAL A 70 -7.05 4.99 -1.04
C VAL A 70 -6.18 5.99 -0.29
N ILE A 71 -5.93 5.74 0.99
CA ILE A 71 -5.20 6.62 1.90
C ILE A 71 -3.95 5.89 2.39
N ASP A 72 -2.82 6.58 2.39
CA ASP A 72 -1.61 6.10 3.07
C ASP A 72 -1.80 6.21 4.59
N ALA A 73 -1.68 5.10 5.31
CA ALA A 73 -1.85 5.06 6.77
C ALA A 73 -0.85 5.95 7.52
N GLU A 74 0.38 6.10 6.99
CA GLU A 74 1.45 6.86 7.64
C GLU A 74 1.24 8.36 7.47
N THR A 75 1.00 8.82 6.24
CA THR A 75 0.90 10.25 5.93
C THR A 75 -0.52 10.79 6.06
N GLY A 76 -1.52 9.93 5.99
CA GLY A 76 -2.94 10.30 5.90
C GLY A 76 -3.30 10.94 4.56
N GLU A 77 -2.39 10.96 3.58
CA GLU A 77 -2.62 11.57 2.28
C GLU A 77 -3.28 10.60 1.30
N PRO A 78 -4.11 11.10 0.35
CA PRO A 78 -4.66 10.27 -0.71
C PRO A 78 -3.57 9.77 -1.65
N LEU A 79 -3.56 8.46 -1.88
CA LEU A 79 -2.73 7.83 -2.90
C LEU A 79 -3.41 7.94 -4.27
N SER A 80 -2.59 8.22 -5.29
CA SER A 80 -3.05 8.11 -6.67
C SER A 80 -3.25 6.63 -7.01
N VAL A 81 -4.41 6.30 -7.58
CA VAL A 81 -4.72 4.94 -8.04
C VAL A 81 -4.70 4.90 -9.57
N GLY A 82 -3.73 4.17 -10.13
CA GLY A 82 -3.65 3.86 -11.56
C GLY A 82 -4.54 2.69 -11.97
N ARG A 83 -4.99 2.67 -13.24
CA ARG A 83 -5.67 1.54 -13.89
C ARG A 83 -4.80 0.94 -14.99
#